data_AF-A0A3C1P6T6-F1
#
_entry.id   AF-A0A3C1P6T6-F1
#
_cell.length_a   1.000
_cell.length_b   1.000
_cell.length_c   1.000
_cell.angle_alpha   90.00
_cell.angle_beta   90.00
_cell.angle_gamma   90.00
#
_symmetry.space_group_name_H-M   'P 1'
#
loop_
_entity.id
_entity.type
_entity.pdbx_description
1 polymer ?
#
loop_
_entity_poly.entity_id
_entity_poly.type
_entity_poly.pdbx_seq_one_letter_code
_entity_poly.pdbx_strand_id
1 'polypeptide(L)' 'RGNVVGLMPHPEHAVEPLTGPSLDGLPFFTSVLTSLVASS' A
#
# COMPACT_ATOMS: atom_id res chain seq x y z
N ARG A 1 -15.41 2.49 -12.04
CA ARG A 1 -15.37 3.16 -10.72
C ARG A 1 -15.21 2.07 -9.66
N GLY A 2 -14.05 2.03 -9.01
CA GLY A 2 -13.69 1.05 -7.98
C GLY A 2 -12.57 1.65 -7.13
N ASN A 3 -12.94 2.50 -6.19
CA ASN A 3 -12.05 3.31 -5.35
C ASN A 3 -12.03 2.86 -3.89
N VAL A 4 -12.75 1.78 -3.60
CA VAL A 4 -12.81 1.17 -2.27
C VAL A 4 -12.50 -0.31 -2.47
N VAL A 5 -11.53 -0.81 -1.71
CA VAL A 5 -11.11 -2.21 -1.73
C VAL A 5 -11.14 -2.75 -0.31
N GLY A 6 -11.63 -3.99 -0.16
CA GLY A 6 -11.49 -4.73 1.09
C GLY A 6 -10.18 -5.50 1.07
N LEU A 7 -9.45 -5.47 2.18
CA LEU A 7 -8.19 -6.17 2.31
C LEU A 7 -8.24 -7.08 3.53
N MET A 8 -7.84 -8.34 3.33
CA MET A 8 -7.62 -9.28 4.42
C MET A 8 -6.17 -9.35 4.91
N PRO A 9 -5.12 -9.29 4.05
CA PRO A 9 -3.76 -9.13 4.58
C PRO A 9 -3.56 -7.74 5.19
N HIS A 10 -2.62 -7.63 6.12
CA HIS A 10 -2.21 -6.37 6.77
C HIS A 10 -0.94 -5.81 6.12
N PRO A 11 -1.01 -5.16 4.92
CA PRO A 11 0.16 -4.63 4.24
C PRO A 11 0.86 -3.55 5.05
N GLU A 12 0.15 -2.89 5.98
CA GLU A 12 0.71 -1.93 6.92
C GLU A 12 1.77 -2.53 7.84
N HIS A 13 1.75 -3.85 8.06
CA HIS A 13 2.78 -4.54 8.82
C HIS A 13 4.00 -4.90 7.97
N ALA A 14 3.94 -4.77 6.64
CA ALA A 14 5.02 -5.14 5.72
C ALA A 14 5.61 -3.93 4.99
N VAL A 15 5.84 -2.82 5.72
CA VAL A 15 6.37 -1.57 5.16
C VAL A 15 7.75 -1.18 5.68
N GLU A 16 8.25 -1.85 6.72
CA GLU A 16 9.49 -1.49 7.40
C GLU A 16 10.24 -2.75 7.85
N PRO A 17 11.56 -2.90 7.60
CA PRO A 17 12.28 -4.14 7.90
C PRO A 17 12.46 -4.41 9.40
N LEU A 18 12.41 -3.37 10.24
CA LEU A 18 12.63 -3.49 11.69
C LEU A 18 11.36 -3.82 12.48
N THR A 19 10.18 -3.50 11.95
CA THR A 19 8.89 -3.70 12.63
C THR A 19 7.97 -4.66 11.89
N GLY A 20 8.37 -5.12 10.71
CA GLY A 20 7.57 -5.93 9.81
C GLY A 20 8.30 -7.17 9.30
N PRO A 21 7.57 -8.18 8.82
CA PRO A 21 8.18 -9.39 8.28
C PRO A 21 8.79 -9.20 6.88
N SER A 22 8.39 -8.15 6.16
CA SER A 22 8.89 -7.82 4.80
C SER A 22 8.59 -6.36 4.41
N LEU A 23 8.91 -6.01 3.17
CA LEU A 23 8.60 -4.71 2.54
C LEU A 23 7.49 -4.81 1.47
N ASP A 24 6.81 -5.95 1.39
CA ASP A 24 5.87 -6.26 0.31
C ASP A 24 4.58 -5.42 0.36
N GLY A 25 4.33 -4.70 1.45
CA GLY A 25 3.24 -3.75 1.59
C GLY A 25 3.51 -2.40 0.92
N LEU A 26 4.78 -2.04 0.67
CA LEU A 26 5.14 -0.73 0.07
C LEU A 26 4.50 -0.50 -1.31
N PRO A 27 4.54 -1.44 -2.28
CA PRO A 27 3.96 -1.23 -3.60
C PRO A 27 2.48 -0.88 -3.56
N PHE A 28 1.72 -1.39 -2.58
CA PHE A 28 0.31 -1.04 -2.40
C PHE A 28 0.14 0.46 -2.17
N PHE A 29 0.81 1.03 -1.15
CA PHE A 29 0.70 2.45 -0.82
C PHE A 29 1.33 3.34 -1.90
N THR A 30 2.45 2.93 -2.50
CA THR A 30 3.07 3.66 -3.61
C THR A 30 2.14 3.76 -4.82
N SER A 31 1.37 2.71 -5.12
CA SER A 31 0.40 2.74 -6.24
C SER A 31 -0.72 3.77 -6.01
N VAL A 32 -1.20 3.90 -4.77
CA VAL A 32 -2.21 4.89 -4.38
C VAL A 32 -1.66 6.30 -4.54
N LEU A 33 -0.48 6.57 -3.99
CA LEU A 33 0.17 7.88 -4.11
C LEU A 33 0.42 8.26 -5.57
N THR A 34 0.94 7.33 -6.38
CA THR A 34 1.17 7.54 -7.80
C THR A 34 -0.11 7.91 -8.52
N SER A 35 -1.20 7.20 -8.24
CA SER A 35 -2.51 7.48 -8.83
C SER A 35 -3.05 8.85 -8.43
N LEU A 36 -2.92 9.24 -7.16
CA LEU A 36 -3.40 10.52 -6.65
C LEU A 36 -2.60 11.71 -7.21
N VAL A 37 -1.27 11.60 -7.21
CA VAL A 37 -0.38 12.64 -7.74
C VAL A 37 -0.53 12.77 -9.25
N ALA A 38 -0.63 11.67 -9.98
CA ALA A 38 -0.82 11.70 -11.44
C ALA A 38 -2.21 12.21 -11.87
N SER A 39 -3.18 12.25 -10.95
CA SER A 39 -4.52 12.79 -11.19
C SER A 39 -4.63 14.30 -10.89
N SER A 40 -3.53 14.95 -10.50
CA SER A 40 -3.45 16.38 -10.19
C SER A 40 -3.04 17.23 -11.39
#